data_AF-A0A2D4I7M1-F1
#
_entry.id   AF-A0A2D4I7M1-F1
#
_cell.length_a   1.000
_cell.length_b   1.000
_cell.length_c   1.000
_cell.angle_alpha   90.00
_cell.angle_beta   90.00
_cell.angle_gamma   90.00
#
_symmetry.space_group_name_H-M   'P 1'
#
loop_
_entity.id
_entity.type
_entity.pdbx_description
1 polymer ?
#
loop_
_entity_poly.entity_id
_entity_poly.type
_entity_poly.pdbx_seq_one_letter_code
_entity_poly.pdbx_strand_id
1 'polypeptide(L)'
;MPHLNGMVSGLLDGLLSQVSLHLACSKCSHRENESTYLLKEVDHNCMREILLARCKGARGSQWRKVVRRPSFPRPAFYDICRYYKAGLGCTRHRNCCTFAWSREEVIVWTFERKHNLERHVLKWLLNESQSGGTPSAQRKPADLSNPEEILSEFGGYFQEICTTCFYSCPQRISPRGSTQSCTNHWGFTLVHVIADGKKKEQYTDIRPCPAGRRLFSYCSSFSTGKPCRNSCSFAHSDVELTIWKAEQGRGLERAKLLRPAVEAMASPPDSAPEYQFYCRVCLVTCDSQQSFENHCSSVEHTQLIATDTLTNWTYRTPPYDPKTFALCKRPDICEYGQDCARAHSVQEL
;
A
#
# COMPACT_ATOMS: atom_id res chain seq x y z
N MET A 1 26.80 9.65 7.83
CA MET A 1 26.75 8.28 7.29
C MET A 1 28.06 7.60 7.66
N PRO A 2 28.08 6.51 8.43
CA PRO A 2 29.30 5.76 8.62
C PRO A 2 29.58 4.93 7.35
N HIS A 3 30.83 4.97 6.91
CA HIS A 3 31.34 4.26 5.74
C HIS A 3 31.16 2.74 5.90
N LEU A 4 30.40 2.12 5.00
CA LEU A 4 30.16 0.67 4.91
C LEU A 4 31.25 -0.09 4.11
N ASN A 5 32.44 0.48 3.98
CA ASN A 5 33.52 -0.14 3.22
C ASN A 5 34.36 -1.04 4.14
N GLY A 6 33.91 -2.27 4.36
CA GLY A 6 34.73 -3.30 5.02
C GLY A 6 33.99 -4.47 5.70
N MET A 7 32.67 -4.39 5.91
CA MET A 7 31.89 -5.38 6.69
C MET A 7 30.74 -6.04 5.88
N VAL A 8 30.87 -6.16 4.56
CA VAL A 8 29.81 -6.76 3.73
C VAL A 8 29.73 -8.28 3.94
N SER A 9 30.87 -8.95 4.12
CA SER A 9 30.91 -10.37 4.49
C SER A 9 30.70 -10.52 6.00
N GLY A 10 29.48 -10.87 6.39
CA GLY A 10 29.14 -11.24 7.77
C GLY A 10 27.98 -10.46 8.40
N LEU A 11 27.55 -9.35 7.79
CA LEU A 11 26.43 -8.56 8.32
C LEU A 11 25.14 -9.40 8.40
N LEU A 12 24.89 -10.24 7.38
CA LEU A 12 23.70 -11.07 7.31
C LEU A 12 23.79 -12.36 8.13
N ASP A 13 24.97 -12.78 8.62
CA ASP A 13 25.15 -14.10 9.26
C ASP A 13 24.26 -14.27 10.49
N GLY A 14 24.13 -13.22 11.30
CA GLY A 14 23.25 -13.21 12.46
C GLY A 14 21.76 -13.34 12.10
N LEU A 15 21.37 -12.89 10.90
CA LEU A 15 20.01 -13.05 10.37
C LEU A 15 19.83 -14.44 9.73
N LEU A 16 20.77 -14.86 8.89
CA LEU A 16 20.74 -16.11 8.13
C LEU A 16 20.89 -17.35 9.01
N SER A 17 21.45 -17.21 10.22
CA SER A 17 21.46 -18.26 11.24
C SER A 17 20.07 -18.55 11.83
N GLN A 18 19.15 -17.58 11.78
CA GLN A 18 17.79 -17.73 12.32
C GLN A 18 16.75 -18.01 11.22
N VAL A 19 16.91 -17.43 10.04
CA VAL A 19 15.97 -17.55 8.92
C VAL A 19 16.70 -17.82 7.60
N SER A 20 16.13 -18.67 6.77
CA SER A 20 16.44 -18.71 5.33
C SER A 20 15.66 -17.60 4.63
N LEU A 21 16.30 -16.85 3.72
CA LEU A 21 15.69 -15.76 2.96
C LEU A 21 15.71 -16.07 1.46
N HIS A 22 14.67 -15.65 0.75
CA HIS A 22 14.54 -15.84 -0.68
C HIS A 22 13.80 -14.65 -1.31
N LEU A 23 14.28 -14.18 -2.47
CA LEU A 23 13.62 -13.13 -3.24
C LEU A 23 12.85 -13.78 -4.39
N ALA A 24 11.54 -13.58 -4.40
CA ALA A 24 10.64 -14.16 -5.39
C ALA A 24 9.82 -13.08 -6.10
N CYS A 25 9.09 -13.51 -7.12
CA CYS A 25 8.06 -12.73 -7.81
C CYS A 25 6.79 -13.53 -8.00
N SER A 26 5.76 -12.94 -8.61
CA SER A 26 4.52 -13.62 -8.99
C SER A 26 4.71 -14.83 -9.94
N LYS A 27 5.79 -14.88 -10.73
CA LYS A 27 6.09 -15.98 -11.67
C LYS A 27 6.75 -17.19 -11.00
N CYS A 28 7.66 -16.97 -10.06
CA CYS A 28 8.40 -18.03 -9.35
C CYS A 28 7.86 -18.32 -7.94
N SER A 29 6.69 -17.80 -7.59
CA SER A 29 6.02 -18.14 -6.34
C SER A 29 4.52 -18.32 -6.52
N HIS A 30 3.92 -19.13 -5.66
CA HIS A 30 2.49 -19.29 -5.55
C HIS A 30 2.04 -18.84 -4.17
N ARG A 31 1.08 -17.93 -4.14
CA ARG A 31 0.49 -17.43 -2.91
C ARG A 31 -0.61 -18.38 -2.44
N GLU A 32 -0.39 -19.07 -1.32
CA GLU A 32 -1.45 -19.88 -0.67
C GLU A 32 -2.43 -18.98 0.10
N ASN A 33 -1.90 -17.98 0.81
CA ASN A 33 -2.69 -16.96 1.50
C ASN A 33 -1.91 -15.64 1.63
N GLU A 34 -2.40 -14.65 2.36
CA GLU A 34 -1.75 -13.33 2.52
C GLU A 34 -0.35 -13.34 3.16
N SER A 35 0.00 -14.35 3.95
CA SER A 35 1.33 -14.48 4.54
C SER A 35 2.13 -15.69 4.05
N THR A 36 1.50 -16.68 3.42
CA THR A 36 2.15 -17.95 3.04
C THR A 36 2.28 -18.11 1.53
N TYR A 37 3.49 -18.51 1.12
CA TYR A 37 3.87 -18.75 -0.26
C TYR A 37 4.60 -20.09 -0.42
N LEU A 38 4.47 -20.67 -1.61
CA LEU A 38 5.26 -21.78 -2.11
C LEU A 38 6.17 -21.28 -3.23
N LEU A 39 7.39 -21.81 -3.31
CA LEU A 39 8.29 -21.52 -4.41
C LEU A 39 7.98 -22.42 -5.60
N LYS A 40 8.18 -21.88 -6.80
CA LYS A 40 8.10 -22.61 -8.07
C LYS A 40 9.44 -22.47 -8.78
N GLU A 41 9.96 -23.59 -9.26
CA GLU A 41 11.16 -23.60 -10.08
C GLU A 41 10.78 -23.23 -11.52
N VAL A 42 11.15 -22.01 -11.91
CA VAL A 42 10.92 -21.47 -13.25
C VAL A 42 12.14 -20.64 -13.61
N ASP A 43 12.68 -20.82 -14.81
CA ASP A 43 13.76 -19.98 -15.32
C ASP A 43 13.17 -18.69 -15.92
N HIS A 44 13.54 -17.55 -15.35
CA HIS A 44 13.16 -16.23 -15.84
C HIS A 44 13.99 -15.12 -15.19
N ASN A 45 14.00 -13.94 -15.82
CA ASN A 45 14.50 -12.74 -15.15
C ASN A 45 13.52 -12.33 -14.03
N CYS A 46 13.94 -12.47 -12.77
CA CYS A 46 13.07 -12.26 -11.62
C CYS A 46 13.03 -10.81 -11.17
N MET A 47 11.83 -10.26 -11.00
CA MET A 47 11.60 -8.92 -10.47
C MET A 47 11.89 -8.79 -8.97
N ARG A 48 12.00 -9.92 -8.24
CA ARG A 48 12.44 -9.99 -6.83
C ARG A 48 11.61 -9.11 -5.88
N GLU A 49 10.33 -8.89 -6.20
CA GLU A 49 9.48 -7.97 -5.48
C GLU A 49 9.00 -8.49 -4.12
N ILE A 50 9.02 -9.81 -3.92
CA ILE A 50 8.54 -10.49 -2.73
C ILE A 50 9.73 -10.98 -1.90
N LEU A 51 9.90 -10.46 -0.69
CA LEU A 51 10.82 -11.04 0.30
C LEU A 51 10.12 -12.17 1.05
N LEU A 52 10.64 -13.38 0.90
CA LEU A 52 10.20 -14.58 1.59
C LEU A 52 11.23 -15.01 2.62
N ALA A 53 10.73 -15.50 3.74
CA ALA A 53 11.54 -15.98 4.85
C ALA A 53 10.98 -17.29 5.40
N ARG A 54 11.85 -18.11 5.96
CA ARG A 54 11.49 -19.35 6.65
C ARG A 54 12.42 -19.55 7.84
N CYS A 55 11.87 -19.80 9.04
CA CYS A 55 12.71 -20.12 10.19
C CYS A 55 13.59 -21.35 9.93
N LYS A 56 14.87 -21.27 10.32
CA LYS A 56 15.76 -22.43 10.31
C LYS A 56 15.19 -23.52 11.22
N GLY A 57 15.23 -24.77 10.75
CA GLY A 57 14.65 -25.92 11.46
C GLY A 57 13.11 -26.06 11.35
N ALA A 58 12.40 -25.15 10.65
CA ALA A 58 10.96 -25.31 10.43
C ALA A 58 10.67 -26.53 9.55
N ARG A 59 9.67 -27.34 9.94
CA ARG A 59 9.17 -28.48 9.15
C ARG A 59 8.18 -27.99 8.09
N GLY A 60 8.34 -28.40 6.83
CA GLY A 60 7.46 -28.02 5.71
C GLY A 60 8.18 -27.32 4.55
N SER A 61 7.48 -27.01 3.46
CA SER A 61 8.02 -26.28 2.29
C SER A 61 7.53 -24.83 2.20
N GLN A 62 6.68 -24.42 3.13
CA GLN A 62 6.02 -23.11 3.14
C GLN A 62 6.98 -21.99 3.53
N TRP A 63 6.86 -20.88 2.81
CA TRP A 63 7.58 -19.64 3.03
C TRP A 63 6.64 -18.55 3.53
N ARG A 64 7.14 -17.71 4.44
CA ARG A 64 6.40 -16.56 4.96
C ARG A 64 6.81 -15.29 4.24
N LYS A 65 5.84 -14.53 3.74
CA LYS A 65 6.06 -13.18 3.20
C LYS A 65 6.44 -12.26 4.34
N VAL A 66 7.52 -11.52 4.15
CA VAL A 66 7.98 -10.48 5.06
C VAL A 66 7.63 -9.14 4.41
N VAL A 67 6.59 -8.47 4.88
CA VAL A 67 6.25 -7.15 4.34
C VAL A 67 7.27 -6.11 4.82
N ARG A 68 7.22 -4.91 4.23
CA ARG A 68 8.11 -3.84 4.67
C ARG A 68 7.76 -3.47 6.11
N ARG A 69 8.79 -3.28 6.92
CA ARG A 69 8.66 -2.79 8.29
C ARG A 69 7.90 -1.46 8.29
N PRO A 70 6.83 -1.31 9.09
CA PRO A 70 6.09 -0.06 9.18
C PRO A 70 7.03 1.10 9.51
N SER A 71 6.98 2.17 8.71
CA SER A 71 7.75 3.39 8.96
C SER A 71 7.27 4.14 10.20
N PHE A 72 6.01 3.93 10.58
CA PHE A 72 5.41 4.34 11.84
C PHE A 72 4.31 3.33 12.23
N PRO A 73 4.14 3.01 13.53
CA PRO A 73 5.03 3.38 14.63
C PRO A 73 6.40 2.67 14.53
N ARG A 74 7.43 3.21 15.19
CA ARG A 74 8.76 2.60 15.28
C ARG A 74 8.99 2.06 16.69
N PRO A 75 8.42 0.90 17.03
CA PRO A 75 8.53 0.37 18.38
C PRO A 75 9.95 -0.09 18.71
N ALA A 76 10.26 -0.19 20.01
CA ALA A 76 11.52 -0.75 20.49
C ALA A 76 11.64 -2.26 20.20
N PHE A 77 10.52 -2.96 20.07
CA PHE A 77 10.45 -4.37 19.72
C PHE A 77 9.22 -4.62 18.83
N TYR A 78 9.34 -5.59 17.93
CA TYR A 78 8.23 -6.06 17.09
C TYR A 78 7.66 -7.34 17.68
N ASP A 79 6.35 -7.52 17.55
CA ASP A 79 5.65 -8.70 18.02
C ASP A 79 4.60 -9.16 16.99
N ILE A 80 4.18 -10.41 17.12
CA ILE A 80 3.20 -11.05 16.26
C ILE A 80 1.81 -10.48 16.56
N CYS A 81 1.05 -10.19 15.51
CA CYS A 81 -0.32 -9.76 15.60
C CYS A 81 -1.21 -10.86 16.18
N ARG A 82 -1.76 -10.64 17.37
CA ARG A 82 -2.68 -11.57 18.04
C ARG A 82 -4.01 -11.75 17.31
N TYR A 83 -4.36 -10.83 16.42
CA TYR A 83 -5.58 -10.85 15.62
C TYR A 83 -5.37 -11.37 14.20
N TYR A 84 -4.16 -11.83 13.87
CA TYR A 84 -3.88 -12.40 12.57
C TYR A 84 -4.52 -13.80 12.45
N LYS A 85 -5.26 -14.03 11.38
CA LYS A 85 -5.81 -15.33 11.00
C LYS A 85 -5.47 -15.61 9.55
N ALA A 86 -4.82 -16.75 9.30
CA ALA A 86 -4.44 -17.16 7.94
C ALA A 86 -5.67 -17.18 7.02
N GLY A 87 -5.54 -16.56 5.84
CA GLY A 87 -6.62 -16.42 4.86
C GLY A 87 -7.48 -15.17 5.05
N LEU A 88 -7.46 -14.55 6.24
CA LEU A 88 -8.26 -13.38 6.61
C LEU A 88 -7.41 -12.14 6.93
N GLY A 89 -6.11 -12.31 7.18
CA GLY A 89 -5.24 -11.25 7.66
C GLY A 89 -5.52 -10.83 9.10
N CYS A 90 -5.15 -9.60 9.47
CA CYS A 90 -5.44 -9.04 10.78
C CYS A 90 -6.93 -8.67 10.89
N THR A 91 -7.69 -9.30 11.77
CA THR A 91 -9.14 -9.06 11.88
C THR A 91 -9.50 -7.74 12.55
N ARG A 92 -8.56 -7.10 13.27
CA ARG A 92 -8.78 -5.85 13.98
C ARG A 92 -8.34 -4.62 13.18
N HIS A 93 -7.08 -4.62 12.73
CA HIS A 93 -6.47 -3.48 12.04
C HIS A 93 -6.42 -3.64 10.52
N ARG A 94 -6.78 -4.82 9.99
CA ARG A 94 -6.85 -5.11 8.55
C ARG A 94 -5.53 -4.74 7.85
N ASN A 95 -5.58 -3.96 6.77
CA ASN A 95 -4.42 -3.54 5.99
C ASN A 95 -3.60 -2.44 6.66
N CYS A 96 -4.10 -1.87 7.76
CA CYS A 96 -3.38 -0.91 8.60
C CYS A 96 -2.64 -1.60 9.77
N CYS A 97 -2.60 -2.94 9.80
CA CYS A 97 -1.90 -3.68 10.84
C CYS A 97 -0.38 -3.43 10.78
N THR A 98 0.16 -2.85 11.84
CA THR A 98 1.61 -2.59 11.98
C THR A 98 2.34 -3.66 12.80
N PHE A 99 1.64 -4.73 13.19
CA PHE A 99 2.21 -5.92 13.84
C PHE A 99 2.58 -6.97 12.79
N ALA A 100 3.61 -7.75 13.06
CA ALA A 100 4.07 -8.82 12.19
C ALA A 100 3.04 -9.96 12.12
N TRP A 101 2.91 -10.62 10.97
CA TRP A 101 1.99 -11.75 10.76
C TRP A 101 2.69 -13.10 10.93
N SER A 102 4.02 -13.10 11.04
CA SER A 102 4.81 -14.30 11.24
C SER A 102 6.02 -14.04 12.14
N ARG A 103 6.61 -15.11 12.66
CA ARG A 103 7.85 -15.03 13.45
C ARG A 103 9.03 -14.60 12.59
N GLU A 104 9.08 -15.10 11.36
CA GLU A 104 10.06 -14.70 10.34
C GLU A 104 10.07 -13.19 10.13
N GLU A 105 8.89 -12.58 10.04
CA GLU A 105 8.74 -11.15 9.86
C GLU A 105 9.24 -10.35 11.08
N VAL A 106 8.95 -10.82 12.31
CA VAL A 106 9.53 -10.22 13.54
C VAL A 106 11.05 -10.25 13.50
N ILE A 107 11.65 -11.39 13.12
CA ILE A 107 13.10 -11.56 13.06
C ILE A 107 13.72 -10.57 12.07
N VAL A 108 13.18 -10.51 10.84
CA VAL A 108 13.69 -9.61 9.80
C VAL A 108 13.50 -8.13 10.18
N TRP A 109 12.32 -7.73 10.65
CA TRP A 109 12.09 -6.33 11.06
C TRP A 109 12.97 -5.91 12.23
N THR A 110 13.21 -6.82 13.17
CA THR A 110 14.10 -6.56 14.31
C THR A 110 15.54 -6.36 13.84
N PHE A 111 16.00 -7.17 12.89
CA PHE A 111 17.31 -7.03 12.28
C PHE A 111 17.44 -5.69 11.51
N GLU A 112 16.48 -5.39 10.63
CA GLU A 112 16.44 -4.13 9.88
C GLU A 112 16.51 -2.91 10.81
N ARG A 113 15.78 -2.95 11.94
CA ARG A 113 15.83 -1.90 12.95
C ARG A 113 17.18 -1.79 13.63
N LYS A 114 17.73 -2.91 14.12
CA LYS A 114 18.98 -2.93 14.89
C LYS A 114 20.15 -2.39 14.06
N HIS A 115 20.16 -2.66 12.76
CA HIS A 115 21.21 -2.25 11.85
C HIS A 115 20.88 -0.98 11.05
N ASN A 116 19.73 -0.34 11.31
CA ASN A 116 19.21 0.78 10.52
C ASN A 116 19.28 0.50 9.00
N LEU A 117 18.90 -0.72 8.62
CA LEU A 117 19.02 -1.24 7.27
C LEU A 117 17.71 -1.01 6.51
N GLU A 118 17.78 -0.32 5.37
CA GLU A 118 16.64 -0.17 4.48
C GLU A 118 16.38 -1.46 3.69
N ARG A 119 15.11 -1.75 3.40
CA ARG A 119 14.68 -3.00 2.76
C ARG A 119 15.35 -3.24 1.40
N HIS A 120 15.54 -2.20 0.60
CA HIS A 120 16.22 -2.30 -0.70
C HIS A 120 17.69 -2.73 -0.54
N VAL A 121 18.38 -2.28 0.52
CA VAL A 121 19.77 -2.67 0.82
C VAL A 121 19.82 -4.14 1.24
N LEU A 122 18.86 -4.61 2.05
CA LEU A 122 18.74 -6.02 2.40
C LEU A 122 18.55 -6.90 1.16
N LYS A 123 17.64 -6.51 0.25
CA LYS A 123 17.41 -7.23 -1.02
C LYS A 123 18.68 -7.26 -1.87
N TRP A 124 19.39 -6.13 -1.97
CA TRP A 124 20.66 -6.05 -2.69
C TRP A 124 21.72 -6.99 -2.11
N LEU A 125 21.93 -6.98 -0.79
CA LEU A 125 22.87 -7.88 -0.10
C LEU A 125 22.54 -9.37 -0.35
N LEU A 126 21.25 -9.73 -0.31
CA LEU A 126 20.81 -11.09 -0.61
C LEU A 126 21.13 -11.48 -2.05
N ASN A 127 20.89 -10.59 -3.00
CA ASN A 127 21.16 -10.85 -4.41
C ASN A 127 22.66 -11.07 -4.68
N GLU A 128 23.53 -10.25 -4.07
CA GLU A 128 24.98 -10.43 -4.18
C GLU A 128 25.42 -11.78 -3.57
N SER A 129 24.86 -12.15 -2.41
CA SER A 129 25.19 -13.43 -1.75
C SER A 129 24.76 -14.68 -2.55
N GLN A 130 23.67 -14.57 -3.33
CA GLN A 130 23.13 -15.68 -4.13
C GLN A 130 23.73 -15.76 -5.53
N SER A 131 24.26 -14.63 -6.06
CA SER A 131 24.77 -14.56 -7.43
C SER A 131 26.19 -15.12 -7.59
N GLY A 132 26.84 -15.57 -6.52
CA GLY A 132 28.15 -16.25 -6.56
C GLY A 132 29.31 -15.46 -7.18
N GLY A 133 29.09 -14.20 -7.54
CA GLY A 133 30.09 -13.33 -8.14
C GLY A 133 31.05 -12.79 -7.09
N THR A 134 32.31 -12.61 -7.47
CA THR A 134 33.31 -11.93 -6.66
C THR A 134 32.78 -10.56 -6.25
N PRO A 135 32.74 -10.21 -4.95
CA PRO A 135 32.27 -8.91 -4.51
C PRO A 135 33.20 -7.84 -5.08
N SER A 136 32.77 -7.15 -6.14
CA SER A 136 33.46 -5.95 -6.59
C SER A 136 33.28 -4.90 -5.51
N ALA A 137 34.38 -4.50 -4.86
CA ALA A 137 34.43 -3.51 -3.79
C ALA A 137 33.87 -2.11 -4.16
N GLN A 138 33.36 -1.94 -5.39
CA GLN A 138 32.84 -0.70 -5.95
C GLN A 138 31.32 -0.71 -6.20
N ARG A 139 30.62 -1.84 -6.06
CA ARG A 139 29.16 -1.87 -6.21
C ARG A 139 28.49 -1.40 -4.91
N LYS A 140 27.90 -0.20 -4.95
CA LYS A 140 26.99 0.28 -3.91
C LYS A 140 25.56 -0.23 -4.19
N PRO A 141 24.71 -0.35 -3.17
CA PRO A 141 23.28 -0.53 -3.39
C PRO A 141 22.79 0.57 -4.33
N ALA A 142 22.03 0.21 -5.35
CA ALA A 142 21.41 1.21 -6.20
C ALA A 142 20.42 2.03 -5.36
N ASP A 143 20.55 3.36 -5.41
CA ASP A 143 19.51 4.23 -4.87
C ASP A 143 18.23 3.99 -5.69
N LEU A 144 17.08 3.86 -5.03
CA LEU A 144 15.76 3.67 -5.65
C LEU A 144 15.40 4.82 -6.59
N SER A 145 15.89 4.76 -7.83
CA SER A 145 15.96 5.92 -8.73
C SER A 145 15.36 5.62 -10.09
N ASN A 146 15.33 4.35 -10.47
CA ASN A 146 14.69 3.90 -11.70
C ASN A 146 13.36 3.18 -11.39
N PRO A 147 12.44 3.12 -12.37
CA PRO A 147 11.14 2.47 -12.20
C PRO A 147 11.22 0.99 -11.78
N GLU A 148 12.17 0.23 -12.32
CA GLU A 148 12.30 -1.20 -12.08
C GLU A 148 12.66 -1.50 -10.63
N GLU A 149 13.59 -0.75 -10.05
CA GLU A 149 13.96 -0.85 -8.64
C GLU A 149 12.81 -0.44 -7.72
N ILE A 150 12.06 0.61 -8.07
CA ILE A 150 10.89 1.03 -7.30
C ILE A 150 9.81 -0.07 -7.35
N LEU A 151 9.55 -0.64 -8.53
CA LEU A 151 8.60 -1.75 -8.69
C LEU A 151 9.07 -3.00 -7.93
N SER A 152 10.35 -3.34 -8.00
CA SER A 152 10.94 -4.42 -7.20
C SER A 152 10.80 -4.14 -5.70
N GLU A 153 10.92 -2.88 -5.27
CA GLU A 153 10.94 -2.53 -3.87
C GLU A 153 9.54 -2.48 -3.23
N PHE A 154 8.53 -2.09 -3.99
CA PHE A 154 7.15 -1.94 -3.51
C PHE A 154 6.18 -3.03 -4.02
N GLY A 155 6.55 -3.77 -5.06
CA GLY A 155 5.66 -4.67 -5.78
C GLY A 155 4.46 -3.93 -6.39
N GLY A 156 3.46 -4.68 -6.83
CA GLY A 156 2.27 -4.10 -7.46
C GLY A 156 2.61 -3.34 -8.74
N TYR A 157 1.89 -2.26 -9.00
CA TYR A 157 2.07 -1.48 -10.21
C TYR A 157 1.62 -0.02 -10.03
N PHE A 158 1.97 0.83 -11.00
CA PHE A 158 1.50 2.22 -11.04
C PHE A 158 0.55 2.45 -12.22
N GLN A 159 -0.45 3.30 -12.00
CA GLN A 159 -1.34 3.78 -13.04
C GLN A 159 -1.82 5.19 -12.72
N GLU A 160 -2.31 5.87 -13.75
CA GLU A 160 -2.99 7.15 -13.58
C GLU A 160 -4.50 6.93 -13.55
N ILE A 161 -5.17 7.57 -12.60
CA ILE A 161 -6.63 7.55 -12.48
C ILE A 161 -7.15 8.98 -12.34
N CYS A 162 -8.41 9.21 -12.73
CA CYS A 162 -9.04 10.53 -12.60
C CYS A 162 -9.06 10.99 -11.13
N THR A 163 -8.49 12.17 -10.86
CA THR A 163 -8.43 12.75 -9.52
C THR A 163 -9.82 13.02 -8.96
N THR A 164 -10.72 13.61 -9.75
CA THR A 164 -12.08 13.94 -9.31
C THR A 164 -12.88 12.69 -8.95
N CYS A 165 -12.79 11.63 -9.75
CA CYS A 165 -13.43 10.34 -9.45
C CYS A 165 -12.85 9.71 -8.18
N PHE A 166 -11.52 9.72 -8.04
CA PHE A 166 -10.83 9.11 -6.90
C PHE A 166 -11.14 9.79 -5.56
N TYR A 167 -11.46 11.08 -5.57
CA TYR A 167 -11.85 11.82 -4.36
C TYR A 167 -13.37 12.02 -4.22
N SER A 168 -14.18 11.49 -5.14
CA SER A 168 -15.64 11.54 -5.04
C SER A 168 -16.20 10.60 -3.97
N CYS A 169 -17.45 10.84 -3.56
CA CYS A 169 -18.20 9.97 -2.66
C CYS A 169 -19.55 9.62 -3.34
N PRO A 170 -19.80 8.35 -3.71
CA PRO A 170 -18.93 7.19 -3.55
C PRO A 170 -17.65 7.29 -4.40
N GLN A 171 -16.57 6.69 -3.89
CA GLN A 171 -15.26 6.72 -4.54
C GLN A 171 -15.28 5.91 -5.83
N ARG A 172 -14.67 6.44 -6.90
CA ARG A 172 -14.64 5.82 -8.23
C ARG A 172 -13.22 5.69 -8.77
N ILE A 173 -12.92 4.57 -9.42
CA ILE A 173 -11.66 4.30 -10.11
C ILE A 173 -11.90 4.43 -11.61
N SER A 174 -11.27 5.42 -12.22
CA SER A 174 -11.33 5.68 -13.67
C SER A 174 -9.91 5.76 -14.23
N PRO A 175 -9.36 4.66 -14.76
CA PRO A 175 -8.02 4.64 -15.35
C PRO A 175 -7.88 5.59 -16.52
N ARG A 176 -6.70 6.18 -16.69
CA ARG A 176 -6.37 7.00 -17.86
C ARG A 176 -6.28 6.09 -19.10
N GLY A 177 -6.99 6.47 -20.17
CA GLY A 177 -6.95 5.74 -21.45
C GLY A 177 -7.91 4.54 -21.53
N SER A 178 -8.84 4.36 -20.57
CA SER A 178 -10.00 3.51 -20.82
C SER A 178 -10.83 4.11 -21.97
N THR A 179 -11.42 3.25 -22.81
CA THR A 179 -12.26 3.64 -23.97
C THR A 179 -13.43 4.56 -23.59
N GLN A 180 -13.76 4.59 -22.30
CA GLN A 180 -14.74 5.45 -21.68
C GLN A 180 -14.09 6.06 -20.42
N SER A 181 -13.14 6.98 -20.57
CA SER A 181 -12.67 7.78 -19.44
C SER A 181 -13.74 8.81 -19.07
N CYS A 182 -13.94 9.10 -17.78
CA CYS A 182 -14.93 10.08 -17.30
C CYS A 182 -14.91 11.37 -18.15
N THR A 183 -16.01 11.62 -18.86
CA THR A 183 -16.04 12.53 -20.03
C THR A 183 -15.85 14.02 -19.74
N ASN A 184 -15.83 14.45 -18.46
CA ASN A 184 -15.85 15.87 -18.08
C ASN A 184 -14.85 16.26 -16.98
N HIS A 185 -13.87 15.41 -16.66
CA HIS A 185 -12.89 15.72 -15.62
C HIS A 185 -11.49 15.94 -16.19
N TRP A 186 -10.85 17.01 -15.72
CA TRP A 186 -9.50 17.39 -16.13
C TRP A 186 -8.55 17.14 -14.95
N GLY A 187 -7.67 16.16 -15.09
CA GLY A 187 -6.65 15.86 -14.09
C GLY A 187 -6.60 14.39 -13.69
N PHE A 188 -5.38 13.88 -13.67
CA PHE A 188 -5.07 12.52 -13.25
C PHE A 188 -4.09 12.56 -12.08
N THR A 189 -4.25 11.62 -11.16
CA THR A 189 -3.27 11.37 -10.11
C THR A 189 -2.63 10.01 -10.31
N LEU A 190 -1.37 9.91 -9.92
CA LEU A 190 -0.61 8.67 -9.95
C LEU A 190 -0.99 7.86 -8.71
N VAL A 191 -1.38 6.61 -8.91
CA VAL A 191 -1.66 5.69 -7.80
C VAL A 191 -0.76 4.46 -7.89
N HIS A 192 -0.31 4.00 -6.72
CA HIS A 192 0.27 2.68 -6.54
C HIS A 192 -0.83 1.69 -6.19
N VAL A 193 -0.90 0.58 -6.92
CA VAL A 193 -1.94 -0.42 -6.74
C VAL A 193 -1.31 -1.76 -6.35
N ILE A 194 -1.81 -2.32 -5.26
CA ILE A 194 -1.46 -3.67 -4.81
C ILE A 194 -2.72 -4.54 -4.89
N ALA A 195 -2.73 -5.48 -5.82
CA ALA A 195 -3.80 -6.47 -5.96
C ALA A 195 -3.47 -7.74 -5.17
N ASP A 196 -4.44 -8.26 -4.43
CA ASP A 196 -4.26 -9.44 -3.59
C ASP A 196 -4.72 -10.75 -4.26
N GLY A 197 -5.17 -10.70 -5.51
CA GLY A 197 -5.64 -11.86 -6.29
C GLY A 197 -7.06 -12.33 -5.96
N LYS A 198 -7.69 -11.85 -4.87
CA LYS A 198 -9.08 -12.16 -4.48
C LYS A 198 -10.04 -11.00 -4.77
N LYS A 199 -9.83 -10.30 -5.90
CA LYS A 199 -10.53 -9.05 -6.28
C LYS A 199 -10.35 -7.88 -5.29
N LYS A 200 -9.41 -7.96 -4.33
CA LYS A 200 -9.06 -6.81 -3.51
C LYS A 200 -7.89 -6.05 -4.11
N GLU A 201 -8.03 -4.74 -4.15
CA GLU A 201 -7.06 -3.81 -4.69
C GLU A 201 -6.91 -2.62 -3.75
N GLN A 202 -5.69 -2.42 -3.27
CA GLN A 202 -5.35 -1.25 -2.48
C GLN A 202 -4.83 -0.15 -3.41
N TYR A 203 -5.52 0.99 -3.42
CA TYR A 203 -5.10 2.18 -4.16
C TYR A 203 -4.46 3.19 -3.21
N THR A 204 -3.18 3.49 -3.43
CA THR A 204 -2.42 4.47 -2.65
C THR A 204 -2.06 5.65 -3.53
N ASP A 205 -2.57 6.84 -3.21
CA ASP A 205 -2.25 8.07 -3.93
C ASP A 205 -0.79 8.48 -3.76
N ILE A 206 -0.20 8.94 -4.85
CA ILE A 206 1.16 9.50 -4.92
C ILE A 206 1.02 10.94 -5.40
N ARG A 207 0.89 11.86 -4.45
CA ARG A 207 0.66 13.28 -4.78
C ARG A 207 1.90 13.86 -5.49
N PRO A 208 1.76 14.96 -6.24
CA PRO A 208 2.90 15.67 -6.79
C PRO A 208 3.92 16.06 -5.72
N CYS A 209 5.21 16.00 -6.06
CA CYS A 209 6.28 16.41 -5.17
C CYS A 209 6.09 17.88 -4.75
N PRO A 210 6.04 18.21 -3.43
CA PRO A 210 5.87 19.58 -2.97
C PRO A 210 7.02 20.48 -3.43
N ALA A 211 6.70 21.58 -4.11
CA ALA A 211 7.69 22.53 -4.60
C ALA A 211 8.53 23.14 -3.45
N GLY A 212 9.82 23.35 -3.69
CA GLY A 212 10.71 24.10 -2.78
C GLY A 212 11.23 23.35 -1.54
N ARG A 213 10.84 22.09 -1.30
CA ARG A 213 11.40 21.29 -0.20
C ARG A 213 12.63 20.52 -0.63
N ARG A 214 13.72 20.56 0.15
CA ARG A 214 14.94 19.73 -0.09
C ARG A 214 14.99 18.44 0.72
N LEU A 215 14.14 18.33 1.74
CA LEU A 215 14.07 17.18 2.63
C LEU A 215 12.60 16.80 2.82
N PHE A 216 12.31 15.51 2.65
CA PHE A 216 10.98 14.94 2.79
C PHE A 216 10.88 14.12 4.08
N SER A 217 9.75 14.23 4.76
CA SER A 217 9.43 13.50 5.98
C SER A 217 7.95 13.09 5.98
N TYR A 218 7.59 12.17 6.88
CA TYR A 218 6.23 11.64 6.98
C TYR A 218 5.28 12.62 7.68
N CYS A 219 4.01 12.58 7.27
CA CYS A 219 2.96 13.33 7.92
C CYS A 219 2.60 12.69 9.26
N SER A 220 2.83 13.39 10.37
CA SER A 220 2.50 12.88 11.71
C SER A 220 1.02 12.52 11.86
N SER A 221 0.09 13.35 11.38
CA SER A 221 -1.35 13.05 11.46
C SER A 221 -1.71 11.76 10.72
N PHE A 222 -1.26 11.63 9.47
CA PHE A 222 -1.52 10.44 8.66
C PHE A 222 -0.90 9.20 9.29
N SER A 223 0.34 9.30 9.79
CA SER A 223 1.00 8.21 10.50
C SER A 223 0.23 7.75 11.74
N THR A 224 -0.45 8.66 12.43
CA THR A 224 -1.31 8.32 13.60
C THR A 224 -2.74 7.89 13.25
N GLY A 225 -3.05 7.71 11.96
CA GLY A 225 -4.41 7.36 11.51
C GLY A 225 -5.42 8.51 11.59
N LYS A 226 -4.95 9.75 11.83
CA LYS A 226 -5.81 10.94 11.90
C LYS A 226 -5.97 11.57 10.52
N PRO A 227 -7.11 12.25 10.25
CA PRO A 227 -7.28 13.00 9.02
C PRO A 227 -6.16 14.02 8.87
N CYS A 228 -5.56 14.04 7.68
CA CYS A 228 -4.51 14.97 7.35
C CYS A 228 -5.10 16.35 6.99
N ARG A 229 -4.33 17.43 7.20
CA ARG A 229 -4.74 18.77 6.76
C ARG A 229 -4.76 18.85 5.23
N ASN A 230 -5.69 19.64 4.71
CA ASN A 230 -5.69 20.03 3.30
C ASN A 230 -4.34 20.68 2.96
N SER A 231 -3.79 20.41 1.77
CA SER A 231 -2.48 20.89 1.29
C SER A 231 -1.22 20.39 2.04
N CYS A 232 -1.29 19.22 2.68
CA CYS A 232 -0.15 18.66 3.41
C CYS A 232 1.10 18.42 2.53
N SER A 233 2.24 18.98 2.95
CA SER A 233 3.53 18.85 2.26
C SER A 233 4.42 17.71 2.79
N PHE A 234 3.83 16.74 3.50
CA PHE A 234 4.54 15.60 4.10
C PHE A 234 4.03 14.30 3.52
N ALA A 235 4.89 13.29 3.40
CA ALA A 235 4.54 12.01 2.77
C ALA A 235 3.54 11.22 3.63
N HIS A 236 2.56 10.63 2.97
CA HIS A 236 1.52 9.77 3.55
C HIS A 236 1.88 8.29 3.39
N SER A 237 2.80 7.94 2.51
CA SER A 237 3.24 6.55 2.35
C SER A 237 4.73 6.46 2.04
N ASP A 238 5.28 5.26 2.24
CA ASP A 238 6.67 4.97 1.86
C ASP A 238 6.88 5.10 0.35
N VAL A 239 5.91 4.63 -0.45
CA VAL A 239 5.98 4.70 -1.92
C VAL A 239 5.94 6.14 -2.41
N GLU A 240 5.10 6.97 -1.81
CA GLU A 240 5.05 8.41 -2.10
C GLU A 240 6.39 9.09 -1.75
N LEU A 241 6.93 8.82 -0.55
CA LEU A 241 8.21 9.39 -0.12
C LEU A 241 9.36 9.01 -1.04
N THR A 242 9.43 7.73 -1.45
CA THR A 242 10.48 7.26 -2.36
C THR A 242 10.37 7.90 -3.74
N ILE A 243 9.15 8.00 -4.29
CA ILE A 243 8.94 8.64 -5.59
C ILE A 243 9.34 10.12 -5.54
N TRP A 244 8.94 10.88 -4.51
CA TRP A 244 9.35 12.28 -4.38
C TRP A 244 10.87 12.46 -4.34
N LYS A 245 11.59 11.57 -3.63
CA LYS A 245 13.06 11.58 -3.60
C LYS A 245 13.66 11.29 -4.98
N ALA A 246 13.12 10.32 -5.71
CA ALA A 246 13.58 9.96 -7.04
C ALA A 246 13.31 11.08 -8.08
N GLU A 247 12.14 11.71 -8.01
CA GLU A 247 11.75 12.86 -8.84
C GLU A 247 12.72 14.03 -8.62
N GLN A 248 12.92 14.44 -7.36
CA GLN A 248 13.74 15.60 -7.04
C GLN A 248 15.25 15.36 -7.26
N GLY A 249 15.76 14.20 -6.84
CA GLY A 249 17.21 13.95 -6.84
C GLY A 249 17.75 13.56 -8.21
N ARG A 250 16.92 12.94 -9.06
CA ARG A 250 17.41 12.22 -10.25
C ARG A 250 16.50 12.36 -11.48
N GLY A 251 15.47 13.20 -11.42
CA GLY A 251 14.62 13.50 -12.57
C GLY A 251 13.76 12.32 -13.03
N LEU A 252 13.33 11.46 -12.10
CA LEU A 252 12.37 10.40 -12.42
C LEU A 252 11.10 11.01 -13.03
N GLU A 253 10.77 10.59 -14.24
CA GLU A 253 9.52 10.96 -14.90
C GLU A 253 8.42 9.96 -14.53
N ARG A 254 7.30 10.43 -13.99
CA ARG A 254 6.16 9.57 -13.60
C ARG A 254 5.66 8.68 -14.73
N ALA A 255 5.71 9.14 -15.97
CA ALA A 255 5.31 8.37 -17.15
C ALA A 255 6.08 7.04 -17.27
N LYS A 256 7.34 7.00 -16.81
CA LYS A 256 8.19 5.79 -16.82
C LYS A 256 7.82 4.77 -15.75
N LEU A 257 7.00 5.15 -14.76
CA LEU A 257 6.46 4.23 -13.74
C LEU A 257 5.22 3.47 -14.22
N LEU A 258 4.52 4.01 -15.21
CA LEU A 258 3.24 3.46 -15.66
C LEU A 258 3.44 2.08 -16.29
N ARG A 259 2.46 1.20 -16.06
CA ARG A 259 2.46 -0.12 -16.71
C ARG A 259 2.46 0.01 -18.23
N PRO A 260 3.23 -0.83 -18.94
CA PRO A 260 3.09 -0.96 -20.39
C PRO A 260 1.65 -1.36 -20.76
N ALA A 261 1.09 -0.72 -21.79
CA ALA A 261 -0.31 -0.90 -22.20
C ALA A 261 -0.69 -2.35 -22.55
N VAL A 262 0.30 -3.21 -22.85
CA VAL A 262 0.11 -4.59 -23.30
C VAL A 262 -0.45 -5.51 -22.19
N GLU A 263 -0.23 -5.18 -20.91
CA GLU A 263 -0.78 -5.95 -19.77
C GLU A 263 -2.18 -5.48 -19.34
N ALA A 264 -2.67 -4.35 -19.86
CA ALA A 264 -3.99 -3.81 -19.53
C ALA A 264 -5.15 -4.47 -20.33
N MET A 265 -4.83 -5.25 -21.37
CA MET A 265 -5.79 -5.73 -22.38
C MET A 265 -6.30 -7.16 -22.15
N ALA A 266 -6.21 -7.69 -20.92
CA ALA A 266 -6.73 -9.03 -20.60
C ALA A 266 -8.26 -9.11 -20.45
N SER A 267 -9.02 -8.13 -20.95
CA SER A 267 -10.49 -8.14 -20.94
C SER A 267 -11.05 -7.72 -22.30
N PRO A 268 -12.07 -8.42 -22.85
CA PRO A 268 -12.67 -8.06 -24.12
C PRO A 268 -13.26 -6.63 -24.08
N PRO A 269 -13.18 -5.86 -25.17
CA PRO A 269 -13.51 -4.43 -25.17
C PRO A 269 -15.01 -4.08 -25.12
N ASP A 270 -15.93 -5.03 -25.27
CA ASP A 270 -17.34 -4.69 -25.57
C ASP A 270 -18.28 -4.49 -24.37
N SER A 271 -17.79 -4.46 -23.12
CA SER A 271 -18.68 -4.22 -21.95
C SER A 271 -17.96 -3.76 -20.66
N ALA A 272 -16.77 -3.19 -20.75
CA ALA A 272 -16.11 -2.64 -19.57
C ALA A 272 -16.77 -1.31 -19.15
N PRO A 273 -17.14 -1.12 -17.87
CA PRO A 273 -17.77 0.12 -17.41
C PRO A 273 -16.83 1.33 -17.51
N GLU A 274 -17.37 2.53 -17.74
CA GLU A 274 -16.64 3.82 -17.79
C GLU A 274 -15.78 4.04 -16.52
N TYR A 275 -16.26 3.53 -15.39
CA TYR A 275 -15.57 3.56 -14.11
C TYR A 275 -16.04 2.41 -13.23
N GLN A 276 -15.26 2.10 -12.20
CA GLN A 276 -15.65 1.16 -11.16
C GLN A 276 -15.90 1.90 -9.85
N PHE A 277 -16.96 1.54 -9.13
CA PHE A 277 -17.16 2.00 -7.77
C PHE A 277 -16.17 1.30 -6.85
N TYR A 278 -15.61 2.01 -5.88
CA TYR A 278 -14.57 1.48 -5.00
C TYR A 278 -14.92 1.64 -3.55
N CYS A 279 -14.90 0.51 -2.84
CA CYS A 279 -15.08 0.47 -1.40
C CYS A 279 -13.71 0.49 -0.73
N ARG A 280 -13.31 1.64 -0.17
CA ARG A 280 -12.04 1.78 0.56
C ARG A 280 -11.97 0.94 1.84
N VAL A 281 -13.10 0.60 2.43
CA VAL A 281 -13.17 -0.24 3.65
C VAL A 281 -12.81 -1.69 3.32
N CYS A 282 -13.41 -2.23 2.26
CA CYS A 282 -13.25 -3.62 1.85
C CYS A 282 -12.13 -3.84 0.83
N LEU A 283 -11.63 -2.74 0.24
CA LEU A 283 -10.70 -2.69 -0.89
C LEU A 283 -11.19 -3.41 -2.14
N VAL A 284 -12.49 -3.37 -2.44
CA VAL A 284 -13.07 -4.04 -3.61
C VAL A 284 -13.62 -3.04 -4.60
N THR A 285 -13.56 -3.39 -5.88
CA THR A 285 -14.22 -2.65 -6.97
C THR A 285 -15.53 -3.34 -7.38
N CYS A 286 -16.52 -2.53 -7.71
CA CYS A 286 -17.83 -2.93 -8.20
C CYS A 286 -18.06 -2.31 -9.58
N ASP A 287 -18.63 -3.07 -10.50
CA ASP A 287 -18.86 -2.69 -11.90
C ASP A 287 -20.11 -1.82 -12.12
N SER A 288 -20.98 -1.73 -11.12
CA SER A 288 -22.25 -1.02 -11.18
C SER A 288 -22.61 -0.43 -9.82
N GLN A 289 -23.45 0.62 -9.85
CA GLN A 289 -23.94 1.27 -8.64
C GLN A 289 -24.73 0.30 -7.77
N GLN A 290 -25.60 -0.51 -8.38
CA GLN A 290 -26.39 -1.51 -7.68
C GLN A 290 -25.50 -2.55 -6.97
N SER A 291 -24.45 -3.04 -7.64
CA SER A 291 -23.49 -3.96 -7.03
C SER A 291 -22.77 -3.34 -5.83
N PHE A 292 -22.41 -2.06 -5.93
CA PHE A 292 -21.78 -1.30 -4.85
C PHE A 292 -22.71 -1.09 -3.65
N GLU A 293 -23.96 -0.70 -3.88
CA GLU A 293 -24.96 -0.51 -2.82
C GLU A 293 -25.29 -1.83 -2.11
N ASN A 294 -25.44 -2.92 -2.88
CA ASN A 294 -25.60 -4.27 -2.33
C ASN A 294 -24.38 -4.68 -1.49
N HIS A 295 -23.16 -4.35 -1.95
CA HIS A 295 -21.94 -4.58 -1.18
C HIS A 295 -21.94 -3.79 0.14
N CYS A 296 -22.27 -2.50 0.11
CA CYS A 296 -22.35 -1.67 1.31
C CYS A 296 -23.41 -2.16 2.31
N SER A 297 -24.48 -2.80 1.81
CA SER A 297 -25.54 -3.40 2.63
C SER A 297 -25.19 -4.80 3.16
N SER A 298 -24.06 -5.37 2.76
CA SER A 298 -23.65 -6.72 3.19
C SER A 298 -23.29 -6.76 4.67
N VAL A 299 -23.45 -7.95 5.27
CA VAL A 299 -23.09 -8.20 6.67
C VAL A 299 -21.58 -8.03 6.85
N GLU A 300 -20.78 -8.48 5.88
CA GLU A 300 -19.32 -8.38 5.93
C GLU A 300 -18.87 -6.91 5.96
N HIS A 301 -19.45 -6.05 5.11
CA HIS A 301 -19.15 -4.63 5.10
C HIS A 301 -19.56 -3.94 6.41
N THR A 302 -20.78 -4.21 6.88
CA THR A 302 -21.31 -3.63 8.11
C THR A 302 -20.48 -4.01 9.34
N GLN A 303 -20.09 -5.28 9.44
CA GLN A 303 -19.19 -5.75 10.51
C GLN A 303 -17.80 -5.11 10.42
N LEU A 304 -17.28 -4.90 9.20
CA LEU A 304 -16.01 -4.20 9.02
C LEU A 304 -16.06 -2.77 9.55
N ILE A 305 -17.11 -2.02 9.22
CA ILE A 305 -17.31 -0.65 9.74
C ILE A 305 -17.48 -0.65 11.26
N ALA A 306 -18.32 -1.55 11.80
CA ALA A 306 -18.60 -1.59 13.24
C ALA A 306 -17.37 -1.92 14.10
N THR A 307 -16.39 -2.62 13.52
CA THR A 307 -15.12 -2.95 14.20
C THR A 307 -14.00 -1.95 13.93
N ASP A 308 -14.24 -0.93 13.09
CA ASP A 308 -13.26 0.10 12.83
C ASP A 308 -13.07 1.00 14.06
N THR A 309 -11.86 0.98 14.60
CA THR A 309 -11.47 1.79 15.77
C THR A 309 -10.60 2.98 15.37
N LEU A 310 -10.31 3.14 14.07
CA LEU A 310 -9.45 4.18 13.54
C LEU A 310 -10.23 5.45 13.18
N THR A 311 -11.51 5.30 12.83
CA THR A 311 -12.36 6.42 12.41
C THR A 311 -13.30 6.83 13.56
N ASN A 312 -12.95 7.91 14.28
CA ASN A 312 -13.84 8.50 15.28
C ASN A 312 -14.86 9.44 14.61
N TRP A 313 -16.03 8.91 14.27
CA TRP A 313 -17.17 9.76 13.91
C TRP A 313 -17.68 10.46 15.18
N THR A 314 -17.54 11.79 15.20
CA THR A 314 -17.95 12.63 16.34
C THR A 314 -19.16 13.49 16.02
N TYR A 315 -19.68 13.38 14.79
CA TYR A 315 -20.84 14.12 14.33
C TYR A 315 -22.10 13.26 14.45
N ARG A 316 -23.23 13.86 14.10
CA ARG A 316 -24.54 13.20 14.20
C ARG A 316 -24.66 12.12 13.15
N THR A 317 -25.47 11.10 13.42
CA THR A 317 -25.80 10.10 12.41
C THR A 317 -26.55 10.79 11.27
N PRO A 318 -26.15 10.57 9.99
CA PRO A 318 -26.92 11.07 8.87
C PRO A 318 -28.39 10.59 8.95
N PRO A 319 -29.37 11.42 8.56
CA PRO A 319 -30.76 11.01 8.51
C PRO A 319 -30.93 9.80 7.57
N TYR A 320 -31.95 8.97 7.79
CA TYR A 320 -32.14 7.70 7.08
C TYR A 320 -32.54 7.84 5.61
N ASP A 321 -32.99 9.02 5.15
CA ASP A 321 -33.43 9.23 3.75
C ASP A 321 -33.30 10.69 3.27
N PRO A 322 -32.08 11.25 3.17
CA PRO A 322 -31.90 12.58 2.62
C PRO A 322 -31.91 12.47 1.09
N LYS A 323 -32.97 13.00 0.46
CA LYS A 323 -32.97 13.23 -1.01
C LYS A 323 -31.79 14.08 -1.48
N THR A 324 -31.22 14.91 -0.59
CA THR A 324 -30.01 15.71 -0.81
C THR A 324 -29.29 15.97 0.52
N PHE A 325 -27.96 15.86 0.54
CA PHE A 325 -27.13 16.30 1.66
C PHE A 325 -26.79 17.79 1.50
N ALA A 326 -27.01 18.60 2.54
CA ALA A 326 -26.75 20.05 2.51
C ALA A 326 -26.39 20.60 3.90
N LEU A 327 -25.68 21.74 3.92
CA LEU A 327 -25.38 22.47 5.16
C LEU A 327 -26.63 23.14 5.76
N CYS A 328 -26.73 23.09 7.07
CA CYS A 328 -27.70 23.85 7.84
C CYS A 328 -27.38 25.35 7.76
N LYS A 329 -28.40 26.18 7.55
CA LYS A 329 -28.21 27.63 7.41
C LYS A 329 -27.75 28.30 8.72
N ARG A 330 -28.11 27.72 9.86
CA ARG A 330 -27.83 28.25 11.21
C ARG A 330 -27.48 27.10 12.15
N PRO A 331 -26.27 26.51 12.01
CA PRO A 331 -25.90 25.31 12.77
C PRO A 331 -25.83 25.58 14.28
N ASP A 332 -25.38 26.76 14.70
CA ASP A 332 -25.15 27.11 16.11
C ASP A 332 -26.45 27.24 16.94
N ILE A 333 -27.57 27.44 16.27
CA ILE A 333 -28.90 27.69 16.86
C ILE A 333 -29.98 26.96 16.07
N CYS A 334 -29.64 25.78 15.54
CA CYS A 334 -30.59 24.98 14.79
C CYS A 334 -31.69 24.48 15.72
N GLU A 335 -32.93 24.90 15.45
CA GLU A 335 -34.11 24.49 16.23
C GLU A 335 -34.35 22.98 16.20
N TYR A 336 -33.88 22.31 15.12
CA TYR A 336 -33.98 20.86 14.96
C TYR A 336 -32.85 20.09 15.67
N GLY A 337 -31.81 20.79 16.15
CA GLY A 337 -30.73 20.20 16.95
C GLY A 337 -30.19 18.89 16.36
N GLN A 338 -30.35 17.80 17.12
CA GLN A 338 -29.87 16.46 16.75
C GLN A 338 -30.65 15.83 15.59
N ASP A 339 -31.93 16.19 15.42
CA ASP A 339 -32.82 15.67 14.38
C ASP A 339 -32.76 16.48 13.08
N CYS A 340 -31.87 17.48 12.99
CA CYS A 340 -31.72 18.25 11.77
C CYS A 340 -31.25 17.36 10.61
N ALA A 341 -32.05 17.30 9.54
CA ALA A 341 -31.71 16.54 8.34
C ALA A 341 -30.55 17.16 7.50
N ARG A 342 -29.97 18.28 7.95
CA ARG A 342 -28.86 18.98 7.31
C ARG A 342 -27.62 18.95 8.20
N ALA A 343 -26.44 18.95 7.59
CA ALA A 343 -25.16 18.93 8.29
C ALA A 343 -24.90 20.27 9.00
N HIS A 344 -24.39 20.24 10.24
CA HIS A 344 -24.07 21.45 11.01
C HIS A 344 -22.63 21.93 10.79
N SER A 345 -21.83 21.23 10.00
CA SER A 345 -20.49 21.67 9.60
C SER A 345 -20.11 21.08 8.24
N VAL A 346 -19.07 21.64 7.62
CA VAL A 346 -18.48 21.10 6.38
C VAL A 346 -17.87 19.71 6.60
N GLN A 347 -17.47 19.39 7.83
CA GLN A 347 -16.90 18.12 8.21
C GLN A 347 -17.97 17.04 8.46
N GLU A 348 -19.18 17.45 8.83
CA GLU A 348 -20.34 16.58 9.00
C GLU A 348 -21.06 16.28 7.68
N LEU A 349 -20.99 17.22 6.71
CA LEU A 349 -21.49 17.04 5.34
C LEU A 349 -20.54 16.16 4.53
#